data_AF-A0A7G7KQ65-F1
#
_entry.id   AF-A0A7G7KQ65-F1
#
_cell.length_a   1.000
_cell.length_b   1.000
_cell.length_c   1.000
_cell.angle_alpha   90.00
_cell.angle_beta   90.00
_cell.angle_gamma   90.00
#
_symmetry.space_group_name_H-M   'P 1'
#
loop_
_entity.id
_entity.type
_entity.pdbx_description
1 polymer ?
#
loop_
_entity_poly.entity_id
_entity_poly.type
_entity_poly.pdbx_seq_one_letter_code
_entity_poly.pdbx_strand_id
1 'polypeptide(L)' 'MPNPLPAWVSQRAAADHLGLSERTLLRWRTAGLLKPGVHFRRKFPNPKSAVQYHLERCDQVITELTARDHRTLELAEQSA' A
#
# COMPACT_ATOMS: atom_id res chain seq x y z
N MET A 1 20.53 7.22 13.67
CA MET A 1 20.53 5.83 13.15
C MET A 1 19.14 5.55 12.62
N PRO A 2 18.92 5.34 11.30
CA PRO A 2 17.63 4.86 10.83
C PRO A 2 17.49 3.41 11.31
N ASN A 3 16.63 3.21 12.29
CA ASN A 3 16.23 1.87 12.74
C ASN A 3 15.54 1.19 11.56
N PRO A 4 15.96 -0.01 11.11
CA PRO A 4 15.21 -0.73 10.09
C PRO A 4 13.83 -1.01 10.69
N LEU A 5 12.82 -0.27 10.22
CA LEU A 5 11.46 -0.46 10.67
C LEU A 5 11.11 -1.94 10.49
N PRO A 6 10.39 -2.56 11.44
CA PRO A 6 9.96 -3.94 11.27
C PRO A 6 9.21 -4.01 9.93
N ALA A 7 9.64 -4.91 9.06
CA ALA A 7 9.13 -5.02 7.68
C ALA A 7 7.59 -5.05 7.62
N TRP A 8 6.95 -5.58 8.67
CA TRP A 8 5.50 -5.67 8.84
C TRP A 8 4.98 -4.68 9.88
N VAL A 9 4.21 -3.69 9.44
CA VAL A 9 3.62 -2.64 10.30
C VAL A 9 2.10 -2.62 10.25
N SER A 10 1.45 -2.05 11.25
CA SER A 10 0.00 -1.88 11.27
C SER A 10 -0.49 -0.96 10.14
N GLN A 11 -1.76 -1.08 9.75
CA GLN A 11 -2.38 -0.22 8.72
C GLN A 11 -2.10 1.27 8.93
N ARG A 12 -2.26 1.78 10.15
CA ARG A 12 -2.01 3.19 10.48
C ARG A 12 -0.56 3.60 10.26
N ALA A 13 0.40 2.75 10.64
CA ALA A 13 1.82 3.03 10.45
C ALA A 13 2.23 2.95 8.98
N ALA A 14 1.64 2.02 8.21
CA ALA A 14 1.83 1.97 6.76
C ALA A 14 1.26 3.21 6.08
N ALA A 15 0.05 3.63 6.45
CA ALA A 15 -0.59 4.85 5.96
C ALA A 15 0.30 6.09 6.20
N ASP A 16 0.78 6.25 7.44
CA ASP A 16 1.65 7.36 7.85
C ASP A 16 2.98 7.38 7.08
N HIS A 17 3.66 6.23 6.98
CA HIS A 17 4.93 6.12 6.28
C HIS A 17 4.81 6.35 4.77
N LEU A 18 3.73 5.86 4.17
CA LEU A 18 3.51 5.93 2.73
C LEU A 18 2.86 7.28 2.33
N GLY A 19 2.52 8.13 3.29
CA GLY A 19 1.78 9.38 3.04
C GLY A 19 0.37 9.14 2.48
N LEU A 20 -0.21 7.97 2.73
CA LEU A 20 -1.51 7.57 2.19
C LEU A 20 -2.57 7.54 3.28
N SER A 21 -3.83 7.71 2.89
CA SER A 21 -4.96 7.48 3.79
C SER A 21 -5.21 5.99 4.00
N GLU A 22 -5.65 5.60 5.19
CA GLU A 22 -6.08 4.23 5.50
C GLU A 22 -7.19 3.74 4.53
N ARG A 23 -8.04 4.67 4.07
CA ARG A 23 -9.07 4.41 3.05
C ARG A 23 -8.47 3.99 1.71
N THR A 24 -7.34 4.55 1.31
CA THR A 24 -6.62 4.19 0.08
C THR A 24 -6.06 2.79 0.19
N LEU A 25 -5.42 2.44 1.31
CA LEU A 25 -4.95 1.08 1.58
C LEU A 25 -6.09 0.06 1.55
N LEU A 26 -7.22 0.40 2.16
CA LEU A 26 -8.42 -0.45 2.11
C LEU A 26 -8.93 -0.63 0.67
N ARG A 27 -9.02 0.47 -0.08
CA ARG A 27 -9.45 0.46 -1.49
C ARG A 27 -8.55 -0.44 -2.33
N TRP A 28 -7.23 -0.33 -2.17
CA TRP A 28 -6.27 -1.15 -2.94
C TRP A 28 -6.33 -2.61 -2.59
N ARG A 29 -6.56 -2.92 -1.32
CA ARG A 29 -6.85 -4.30 -0.91
C ARG A 29 -8.13 -4.82 -1.55
N THR A 30 -9.22 -4.04 -1.54
CA THR A 30 -10.49 -4.46 -2.18
C THR A 30 -10.39 -4.54 -3.69
N ALA A 31 -9.55 -3.69 -4.32
CA ALA A 31 -9.29 -3.68 -5.75
C ALA A 31 -8.31 -4.81 -6.18
N GLY A 32 -7.74 -5.56 -5.24
CA GLY A 32 -6.79 -6.65 -5.54
C GLY A 32 -5.36 -6.19 -5.88
N LEU A 33 -5.06 -4.90 -5.75
CA LEU A 33 -3.71 -4.34 -5.93
C LEU A 33 -2.75 -4.88 -4.87
N LEU A 34 -3.22 -4.93 -3.62
CA LEU A 34 -2.46 -5.54 -2.53
C LEU A 34 -2.90 -7.00 -2.38
N LYS A 35 -1.93 -7.92 -2.47
CA LYS A 35 -2.16 -9.36 -2.31
C LYS A 35 -1.99 -9.83 -0.86
N PRO A 36 -2.93 -10.66 -0.32
CA PRO A 36 -2.76 -11.31 0.98
C PRO A 36 -1.54 -12.24 0.97
N GLY A 37 -0.82 -12.32 2.10
CA GLY A 37 0.41 -13.09 2.27
C GLY A 37 1.66 -12.44 1.69
N VAL A 38 1.51 -11.57 0.67
CA VAL A 38 2.62 -10.87 0.02
C VAL A 38 2.75 -9.45 0.57
N HIS A 39 1.72 -8.63 0.39
CA HIS A 39 1.72 -7.21 0.76
C HIS A 39 1.11 -6.97 2.13
N PHE A 40 0.17 -7.83 2.52
CA PHE A 40 -0.44 -7.77 3.82
C PHE A 40 -0.65 -9.15 4.38
N ARG A 41 -0.61 -9.26 5.70
CA ARG A 41 -0.93 -10.50 6.41
C ARG A 41 -1.83 -10.19 7.60
N ARG A 42 -2.58 -11.20 8.03
CA ARG A 42 -3.34 -11.16 9.28
C ARG A 42 -2.55 -11.93 10.32
N LYS A 43 -2.41 -11.38 11.52
CA LYS A 43 -1.64 -12.03 12.61
C LYS A 43 -2.39 -13.24 13.19
N PHE A 44 -3.73 -13.20 13.16
CA PHE A 44 -4.59 -14.30 13.60
C PHE A 44 -5.71 -14.54 12.56
N PRO A 45 -6.22 -15.77 12.44
CA PRO A 45 -7.40 -16.11 11.63
C PRO A 45 -8.71 -15.61 12.27
N ASN A 46 -8.69 -14.45 12.92
CA ASN A 46 -9.86 -13.85 13.55
C ASN A 46 -10.25 -12.58 12.75
N PRO A 47 -11.54 -12.36 12.44
CA PRO A 47 -11.98 -11.19 11.66
C PRO A 47 -11.70 -9.83 12.34
N LYS A 48 -11.48 -9.82 13.66
CA LYS A 48 -11.05 -8.64 14.44
C LYS A 48 -9.53 -8.44 14.49
N SER A 49 -8.74 -9.34 13.92
CA SER A 49 -7.28 -9.27 14.03
C SER A 49 -6.72 -8.13 13.21
N ALA A 50 -5.84 -7.32 13.83
CA ALA A 50 -5.14 -6.25 13.14
C ALA A 50 -4.32 -6.81 11.97
N VAL A 51 -4.48 -6.13 10.85
CA VAL A 51 -3.74 -6.41 9.63
C VAL A 51 -2.37 -5.75 9.71
N GLN A 52 -1.35 -6.48 9.28
CA GLN A 52 -0.03 -5.94 9.04
C GLN A 52 0.23 -5.81 7.54
N TYR A 53 0.89 -4.73 7.16
CA TYR A 53 1.34 -4.42 5.80
C TYR A 53 2.85 -4.44 5.74
N HIS A 54 3.39 -4.90 4.62
CA HIS A 54 4.81 -4.90 4.37
C HIS A 54 5.23 -3.57 3.74
N LEU A 55 6.01 -2.75 4.45
CA LEU A 55 6.35 -1.40 3.98
C LEU A 55 7.04 -1.41 2.62
N GLU A 56 8.15 -2.13 2.48
CA GLU A 56 8.91 -2.17 1.22
C GLU A 56 8.08 -2.64 0.02
N ARG A 57 7.27 -3.69 0.17
CA ARG A 57 6.45 -4.19 -0.94
C ARG A 57 5.30 -3.25 -1.25
N CYS A 58 4.70 -2.64 -0.24
CA CYS A 58 3.67 -1.62 -0.46
C CYS A 58 4.27 -0.40 -1.19
N ASP A 59 5.46 0.05 -0.80
CA ASP A 59 6.18 1.15 -1.42
C ASP A 59 6.51 0.89 -2.90
N GLN A 60 6.95 -0.33 -3.22
CA GLN A 60 7.16 -0.75 -4.61
C GLN A 60 5.87 -0.70 -5.44
N VAL A 61 4.77 -1.22 -4.91
CA VAL A 61 3.47 -1.15 -5.59
C VAL A 61 3.00 0.29 -5.76
N ILE A 62 3.22 1.13 -4.76
CA ILE A 62 2.90 2.57 -4.84
C ILE A 62 3.71 3.23 -5.93
N THR A 63 5.01 3.01 -5.95
CA THR A 63 5.91 3.58 -6.95
C THR A 63 5.51 3.11 -8.34
N GLU A 64 5.17 1.83 -8.53
CA GLU A 64 4.69 1.30 -9.80
C GLU A 64 3.34 1.91 -10.21
N LEU A 65 2.42 2.08 -9.25
CA LEU A 65 1.12 2.71 -9.49
C LEU A 65 1.24 4.19 -9.82
N THR A 66 2.02 4.95 -9.06
CA THR A 66 2.28 6.37 -9.31
C THR A 66 3.03 6.57 -10.62
N ALA A 67 4.01 5.73 -10.96
CA ALA A 67 4.68 5.78 -12.26
C ALA A 67 3.70 5.49 -13.41
N ARG A 68 2.73 4.59 -13.20
CA ARG A 68 1.69 4.27 -14.18
C ARG A 68 0.60 5.36 -14.26
N ASP A 69 0.29 5.99 -13.15
CA ASP A 69 -0.70 7.08 -13.06
C ASP A 69 -0.14 8.38 -13.66
N HIS A 70 1.14 8.70 -13.43
CA HIS A 70 1.84 9.79 -14.12
C HIS A 70 1.75 9.62 -15.65
N ARG A 71 1.97 8.41 -16.13
CA ARG A 71 1.82 8.08 -17.56
C ARG A 71 0.38 8.21 -18.06
N THR A 72 -0.61 8.05 -17.17
CA THR A 72 -2.03 8.19 -17.49
C THR A 72 -2.47 9.67 -17.49
N LEU A 73 -1.90 10.50 -16.62
CA LEU A 73 -2.09 11.95 -16.59
C LEU A 73 -1.50 12.61 -17.85
N GLU A 74 -0.31 12.22 -18.29
CA GLU A 74 0.29 12.72 -19.54
C GLU A 74 -0.50 12.31 -20.80
N LEU A 75 -1.20 11.17 -20.79
CA LEU A 75 -2.06 10.73 -21.89
C LEU A 75 -3.40 11.50 -21.94
N ALA A 76 -3.85 12.08 -20.82
CA ALA A 76 -5.05 12.91 -20.77
C ALA A 76 -4.80 14.34 -21.28
N GLU A 77 -3.57 14.85 -21.16
CA GLU A 77 -3.21 16.19 -21.64
C GLU A 77 -2.86 16.25 -23.14
N GLN A 78 -2.59 15.11 -23.78
CA GLN A 78 -2.29 15.06 -25.23
C GLN A 78 -3.52 14.87 -26.13
N SER A 79 -4.73 14.80 -25.56
CA SER A 79 -5.99 14.56 -26.29
C SER A 79 -7.01 15.68 -26.10
N ALA A 80 -6.57 16.94 -26.08
CA ALA A 80 -7.44 18.12 -26.05
C ALA A 80 -7.04 19.13 -27.13
#